data_AF-A0A7S8FG99-F1
#
_entry.id   AF-A0A7S8FG99-F1
#
_cell.length_a   1.000
_cell.length_b   1.000
_cell.length_c   1.000
_cell.angle_alpha   90.00
_cell.angle_beta   90.00
_cell.angle_gamma   90.00
#
_symmetry.space_group_name_H-M   'P 1'
#
loop_
_entity.id
_entity.type
_entity.pdbx_description
1 polymer ?
#
loop_
_entity_poly.entity_id
_entity_poly.type
_entity_poly.pdbx_seq_one_letter_code
_entity_poly.pdbx_strand_id
1 'polypeptide(L)'
;MSRAGAITVLLALVLGLPLLGVLLAGEPVWRYLEFPPRTGYVQHDPFSWPVFIALALIVALVVGPILLRIASTNFRRSFPLSQRPALDTQHSRRSFPWWGWLGIGWTGLWWAAAWTRAPWLAAVQEHTFTPLWLGYIVIVNACTFSRTGRCMMLHRPCYVLSLFPLSAAFWWLFEYLNRFVQNWHYVGVGELSSIEYVLRATIPFSTVIPAVIGTAELLTSYPAVSAGLERFTPIHVLARNWLSWSLLILSGLGLLGIGLWPNYLFPLVWVGPLLLIVSLESLAGQPTMLSPLAQGDWRGVWVAALAALICGLFWELWNWKSLAHWEYAIPFVHRFQLFEMPLLGYAGYLPFGLQCVAVANFCLSRQFSGEMEYYRQKS
;
A
#
# COMPACT_ATOMS: atom_id res chain seq x y z
N MET A 1 8.93 24.18 -8.15
CA MET A 1 8.52 23.21 -9.19
C MET A 1 7.01 23.06 -9.15
N SER A 2 6.31 23.11 -10.28
CA SER A 2 4.85 22.85 -10.29
C SER A 2 4.56 21.37 -9.98
N ARG A 3 3.35 21.05 -9.50
CA ARG A 3 2.98 19.63 -9.26
C ARG A 3 3.08 18.80 -10.52
N ALA A 4 2.59 19.31 -11.65
CA ALA A 4 2.70 18.62 -12.93
C ALA A 4 4.17 18.34 -13.27
N GLY A 5 5.06 19.32 -13.08
CA GLY A 5 6.50 19.12 -13.27
C GLY A 5 7.09 18.07 -12.33
N ALA A 6 6.67 18.04 -11.06
CA ALA A 6 7.10 17.03 -10.09
C ALA A 6 6.65 15.62 -10.49
N ILE A 7 5.40 15.47 -10.96
CA ILE A 7 4.87 14.20 -11.48
C ILE A 7 5.64 13.76 -12.73
N THR A 8 5.93 14.68 -13.65
CA THR A 8 6.72 14.37 -14.85
C THR A 8 8.12 13.89 -14.48
N VAL A 9 8.80 14.56 -13.54
CA VAL A 9 10.12 14.13 -13.04
C VAL A 9 10.02 12.75 -12.37
N LEU A 10 9.03 12.53 -11.51
CA LEU A 10 8.81 11.23 -10.89
C LEU A 10 8.66 10.11 -11.93
N LEU A 11 7.78 10.30 -12.92
CA LEU A 11 7.56 9.31 -13.98
C LEU A 11 8.82 9.10 -14.81
N ALA A 12 9.56 10.16 -15.15
CA ALA A 12 10.82 10.04 -15.89
C ALA A 12 11.87 9.22 -15.11
N LEU A 13 11.97 9.41 -13.79
CA LEU A 13 12.91 8.66 -12.95
C LEU A 13 12.47 7.19 -12.77
N VAL A 14 11.18 6.95 -12.50
CA VAL A 14 10.63 5.61 -12.29
C VAL A 14 10.68 4.76 -13.56
N LEU A 15 10.40 5.36 -14.73
CA LEU A 15 10.43 4.67 -16.02
C LEU A 15 11.83 4.64 -16.64
N GLY A 16 12.67 5.63 -16.38
CA GLY A 16 13.98 5.74 -17.02
C GLY A 16 15.09 4.96 -16.30
N LEU A 17 15.15 5.04 -14.97
CA LEU A 17 16.30 4.53 -14.21
C LEU A 17 16.42 3.00 -14.23
N PRO A 18 15.34 2.21 -14.08
CA PRO A 18 15.45 0.76 -14.18
C PRO A 18 15.93 0.30 -15.57
N LEU A 19 15.47 0.95 -16.64
CA LEU A 19 15.94 0.68 -18.01
C LEU A 19 17.41 1.04 -18.18
N LEU A 20 17.84 2.17 -17.62
CA LEU A 20 19.25 2.55 -17.60
C LEU A 20 20.09 1.51 -16.84
N GLY A 21 19.58 0.98 -15.74
CA GLY A 21 20.21 -0.12 -15.00
C GLY A 21 20.42 -1.36 -15.87
N VAL A 22 19.39 -1.79 -16.59
CA VAL A 22 19.46 -2.93 -17.54
C VAL A 22 20.46 -2.66 -18.66
N LEU A 23 20.46 -1.45 -19.24
CA LEU A 23 21.42 -1.05 -20.27
C LEU A 23 22.87 -1.11 -19.76
N LEU A 24 23.11 -0.65 -18.52
CA LEU A 24 24.41 -0.70 -17.88
C LEU A 24 24.84 -2.13 -17.50
N ALA A 25 23.88 -3.02 -17.24
CA ALA A 25 24.15 -4.45 -17.04
C ALA A 25 24.56 -5.17 -18.34
N GLY A 26 24.35 -4.55 -19.51
CA GLY A 26 24.55 -5.18 -20.82
C GLY A 26 23.45 -6.16 -21.20
N GLU A 27 22.32 -6.14 -20.50
CA GLU A 27 21.18 -7.01 -20.77
C GLU A 27 20.28 -6.43 -21.88
N PRO A 28 19.65 -7.28 -22.72
CA PRO A 28 18.83 -6.79 -23.80
C PRO A 28 17.50 -6.21 -23.29
N VAL A 29 17.31 -4.91 -23.49
CA VAL A 29 16.15 -4.15 -23.00
C VAL A 29 14.81 -4.71 -23.46
N TRP A 30 14.74 -5.32 -24.65
CA TRP A 30 13.48 -5.85 -25.19
C TRP A 30 12.84 -6.90 -24.28
N ARG A 31 13.63 -7.70 -23.54
CA ARG A 31 13.13 -8.69 -22.55
C ARG A 31 12.26 -8.02 -21.49
N TYR A 32 12.67 -6.83 -21.07
CA TYR A 32 12.00 -6.01 -20.06
C TYR A 32 10.90 -5.13 -20.66
N LEU A 33 10.68 -5.14 -21.99
CA LEU A 33 9.62 -4.39 -22.70
C LEU A 33 8.53 -5.29 -23.33
N GLU A 34 8.67 -6.62 -23.28
CA GLU A 34 7.65 -7.58 -23.74
C GLU A 34 6.30 -7.47 -23.01
N PHE A 35 5.19 -7.67 -23.71
CA PHE A 35 3.87 -7.50 -23.12
C PHE A 35 2.80 -8.44 -23.72
N PRO A 36 2.03 -9.20 -22.91
CA PRO A 36 2.04 -9.27 -21.44
C PRO A 36 3.40 -9.71 -20.87
N PRO A 37 3.76 -9.31 -19.63
CA PRO A 37 5.05 -9.64 -19.04
C PRO A 37 5.27 -11.15 -19.00
N ARG A 38 6.42 -11.61 -19.50
CA ARG A 38 6.84 -13.00 -19.43
C ARG A 38 7.85 -13.20 -18.30
N THR A 39 7.70 -14.28 -17.55
CA THR A 39 8.65 -14.70 -16.50
C THR A 39 9.83 -15.45 -17.10
N GLY A 40 10.99 -15.38 -16.44
CA GLY A 40 12.13 -16.25 -16.74
C GLY A 40 13.41 -15.53 -17.18
N TYR A 41 13.45 -14.20 -17.07
CA TYR A 41 14.65 -13.42 -17.38
C TYR A 41 15.51 -13.13 -16.16
N VAL A 42 14.90 -13.10 -14.96
CA VAL A 42 15.60 -12.96 -13.69
C VAL A 42 15.63 -14.31 -12.98
N GLN A 43 16.82 -14.85 -12.77
CA GLN A 43 17.01 -16.06 -11.97
C GLN A 43 17.11 -15.69 -10.50
N HIS A 44 16.14 -16.12 -9.70
CA HIS A 44 16.12 -15.82 -8.27
C HIS A 44 17.05 -16.71 -7.46
N ASP A 45 17.84 -16.06 -6.60
CA ASP A 45 18.70 -16.74 -5.66
C ASP A 45 17.87 -17.55 -4.64
N PRO A 46 18.37 -18.73 -4.24
CA PRO A 46 17.69 -19.61 -3.31
C PRO A 46 17.60 -19.00 -1.91
N PHE A 47 16.77 -19.62 -1.07
CA PHE A 47 16.60 -19.20 0.32
C PHE A 47 17.93 -19.09 1.08
N SER A 48 18.06 -18.04 1.89
CA SER A 48 19.25 -17.77 2.71
C SER A 48 18.86 -17.36 4.13
N TRP A 49 19.25 -18.17 5.11
CA TRP A 49 19.01 -17.91 6.53
C TRP A 49 19.60 -16.58 7.01
N PRO A 50 20.87 -16.22 6.69
CA PRO A 50 21.43 -14.93 7.09
C PRO A 50 20.61 -13.75 6.57
N VAL A 51 20.18 -13.79 5.31
CA VAL A 51 19.37 -12.71 4.70
C VAL A 51 17.98 -12.65 5.33
N PHE A 52 17.34 -13.79 5.53
CA PHE A 52 16.04 -13.89 6.19
C PHE A 52 16.09 -13.30 7.61
N ILE A 53 17.08 -13.70 8.43
CA ILE A 53 17.23 -13.20 9.80
C ILE A 53 17.54 -11.70 9.79
N ALA A 54 18.44 -11.24 8.91
CA ALA A 54 18.77 -9.81 8.82
C ALA A 54 17.53 -8.96 8.47
N LEU A 55 16.74 -9.38 7.49
CA LEU A 55 15.51 -8.68 7.11
C LEU A 55 14.44 -8.75 8.21
N ALA A 56 14.28 -9.91 8.87
CA ALA A 56 13.38 -10.05 10.01
C ALA A 56 13.77 -9.11 11.16
N LEU A 57 15.06 -9.00 11.46
CA LEU A 57 15.57 -8.08 12.49
C LEU A 57 15.33 -6.61 12.11
N ILE A 58 15.54 -6.22 10.84
CA ILE A 58 15.23 -4.87 10.36
C ILE A 58 13.74 -4.55 10.59
N VAL A 59 12.85 -5.45 10.18
CA VAL A 59 11.40 -5.28 10.39
C VAL A 59 11.07 -5.17 11.87
N ALA A 60 11.64 -6.04 12.71
CA ALA A 60 11.43 -6.03 14.15
C ALA A 60 11.95 -4.74 14.82
N LEU A 61 13.09 -4.21 14.38
CA LEU A 61 13.67 -2.96 14.91
C LEU A 61 12.86 -1.72 14.49
N VAL A 62 12.25 -1.74 13.31
CA VAL A 62 11.40 -0.64 12.82
C VAL A 62 10.01 -0.67 13.48
N VAL A 63 9.37 -1.84 13.51
CA VAL A 63 7.98 -1.99 13.97
C VAL A 63 7.88 -2.18 15.48
N GLY A 64 8.85 -2.86 16.10
CA GLY A 64 8.87 -3.20 17.51
C GLY A 64 8.71 -2.01 18.45
N PRO A 65 9.49 -0.91 18.32
CA PRO A 65 9.35 0.27 19.16
C PRO A 65 7.96 0.91 19.08
N ILE A 66 7.34 0.91 17.90
CA ILE A 66 6.00 1.44 17.68
C ILE A 66 4.97 0.57 18.41
N LEU A 67 5.04 -0.74 18.24
CA LEU A 67 4.14 -1.68 18.92
C LEU A 67 4.29 -1.63 20.45
N LEU A 68 5.52 -1.58 20.96
CA LEU A 68 5.80 -1.43 22.39
C LEU A 68 5.25 -0.11 22.94
N ARG A 69 5.35 0.98 22.18
CA ARG A 69 4.77 2.28 22.57
C ARG A 69 3.25 2.21 22.65
N ILE A 70 2.60 1.60 21.66
CA ILE A 70 1.14 1.43 21.65
C ILE A 70 0.70 0.53 22.80
N ALA A 71 1.33 -0.63 22.98
CA ALA A 71 1.01 -1.59 24.02
C ALA A 71 1.19 -0.98 25.42
N SER A 72 2.34 -0.34 25.69
CA SER A 72 2.62 0.30 26.98
C SER A 72 1.66 1.45 27.28
N THR A 73 1.26 2.23 26.26
CA THR A 73 0.34 3.35 26.43
C THR A 73 -1.08 2.87 26.71
N ASN A 74 -1.56 1.87 25.97
CA ASN A 74 -2.86 1.26 26.23
C ASN A 74 -2.90 0.57 27.59
N PHE A 75 -1.85 -0.16 27.98
CA PHE A 75 -1.76 -0.78 29.30
C PHE A 75 -1.83 0.27 30.41
N ARG A 76 -1.09 1.39 30.31
CA ARG A 76 -1.17 2.49 31.28
C ARG A 76 -2.56 3.13 31.36
N ARG A 77 -3.28 3.23 30.23
CA ARG A 77 -4.68 3.73 30.20
C ARG A 77 -5.64 2.77 30.91
N SER A 78 -5.34 1.47 30.95
CA SER A 78 -6.15 0.46 31.64
C SER A 78 -5.98 0.47 33.16
N PHE A 79 -4.94 1.10 33.72
CA PHE A 79 -4.79 1.29 35.16
C PHE A 79 -5.36 2.65 35.60
N PRO A 80 -6.45 2.68 36.39
CA PRO A 80 -7.04 3.93 36.84
C PRO A 80 -6.20 4.52 37.97
N LEU A 81 -5.25 5.39 37.64
CA LEU A 81 -4.83 6.42 38.58
C LEU A 81 -5.88 7.52 38.52
N SER A 82 -6.79 7.47 39.50
CA SER A 82 -7.69 8.51 39.99
C SER A 82 -7.68 9.85 39.22
N GLN A 83 -8.88 10.21 38.72
CA GLN A 83 -9.30 11.53 38.25
C GLN A 83 -8.70 12.02 36.92
N ARG A 84 -9.32 11.61 35.81
CA ARG A 84 -9.66 12.56 34.73
C ARG A 84 -11.12 12.35 34.35
N PRO A 85 -11.95 13.41 34.30
CA PRO A 85 -13.30 13.27 33.75
C PRO A 85 -13.11 12.76 32.33
N ALA A 86 -13.81 11.67 32.02
CA ALA A 86 -13.83 11.09 30.71
C ALA A 86 -14.17 12.21 29.72
N LEU A 87 -13.20 12.58 28.88
CA LEU A 87 -13.53 12.99 27.51
C LEU A 87 -14.05 11.73 26.80
N ASP A 88 -15.18 11.20 27.31
CA ASP A 88 -16.12 10.43 26.55
C ASP A 88 -16.62 11.40 25.49
N THR A 89 -15.89 11.48 24.38
CA THR A 89 -16.57 11.78 23.12
C THR A 89 -17.57 10.65 22.93
N GLN A 90 -18.79 10.89 23.46
CA GLN A 90 -20.02 10.19 23.15
C GLN A 90 -20.28 10.29 21.65
N HIS A 91 -19.48 9.62 20.83
CA HIS A 91 -20.00 9.14 19.57
C HIS A 91 -20.96 8.02 19.94
N SER A 92 -22.24 8.34 20.09
CA SER A 92 -23.27 7.31 20.14
C SER A 92 -23.04 6.44 18.91
N ARG A 93 -22.66 5.17 19.13
CA ARG A 93 -22.40 4.25 18.04
C ARG A 93 -23.68 4.18 17.23
N ARG A 94 -23.63 4.64 15.99
CA ARG A 94 -24.78 4.59 15.10
C ARG A 94 -24.99 3.14 14.70
N SER A 95 -26.23 2.79 14.37
CA SER A 95 -26.53 1.49 13.79
C SER A 95 -25.72 1.29 12.52
N PHE A 96 -25.33 0.05 12.25
CA PHE A 96 -24.64 -0.28 11.01
C PHE A 96 -25.57 -0.01 9.82
N PRO A 97 -25.14 0.76 8.81
CA PRO A 97 -26.04 1.18 7.75
C PRO A 97 -26.46 0.00 6.85
N TRP A 98 -27.65 0.06 6.26
CA TRP A 98 -28.19 -1.00 5.40
C TRP A 98 -27.28 -1.34 4.21
N TRP A 99 -26.62 -0.33 3.61
CA TRP A 99 -25.68 -0.53 2.51
C TRP A 99 -24.40 -1.25 2.96
N GLY A 100 -24.05 -1.17 4.24
CA GLY A 100 -22.98 -1.98 4.82
C GLY A 100 -23.35 -3.46 4.85
N TRP A 101 -24.58 -3.78 5.24
CA TRP A 101 -25.09 -5.16 5.21
C TRP A 101 -25.12 -5.73 3.78
N LEU A 102 -25.49 -4.90 2.80
CA LEU A 102 -25.38 -5.28 1.39
C LEU A 102 -23.93 -5.55 0.98
N GLY A 103 -22.97 -4.74 1.42
CA GLY A 103 -21.54 -4.97 1.19
C GLY A 103 -21.07 -6.32 1.76
N ILE A 104 -21.53 -6.69 2.97
CA ILE A 104 -21.25 -8.00 3.59
C ILE A 104 -21.84 -9.14 2.74
N GLY A 105 -23.12 -9.04 2.38
CA GLY A 105 -23.78 -10.06 1.56
C GLY A 105 -23.11 -10.21 0.18
N TRP A 106 -22.77 -9.10 -0.47
CA TRP A 106 -22.03 -9.09 -1.72
C TRP A 106 -20.67 -9.76 -1.60
N THR A 107 -19.88 -9.38 -0.59
CA THR A 107 -18.55 -9.98 -0.36
C THR A 107 -18.67 -11.48 -0.10
N GLY A 108 -19.63 -11.91 0.74
CA GLY A 108 -19.86 -13.33 1.01
C GLY A 108 -20.26 -14.13 -0.24
N LEU A 109 -21.14 -13.57 -1.07
CA LEU A 109 -21.56 -14.18 -2.34
C LEU A 109 -20.38 -14.37 -3.29
N TRP A 110 -19.60 -13.31 -3.52
CA TRP A 110 -18.46 -13.36 -4.44
C TRP A 110 -17.30 -14.20 -3.91
N TRP A 111 -17.15 -14.26 -2.59
CA TRP A 111 -16.18 -15.16 -1.95
C TRP A 111 -16.59 -16.61 -2.16
N ALA A 112 -17.86 -16.95 -1.92
CA ALA A 112 -18.37 -18.28 -2.19
C ALA A 112 -18.18 -18.65 -3.68
N ALA A 113 -18.47 -17.73 -4.60
CA ALA A 113 -18.25 -17.93 -6.03
C ALA A 113 -16.76 -18.15 -6.38
N ALA A 114 -15.86 -17.37 -5.78
CA ALA A 114 -14.41 -17.47 -5.99
C ALA A 114 -13.86 -18.82 -5.54
N TRP A 115 -14.36 -19.36 -4.42
CA TRP A 115 -13.79 -20.56 -3.79
C TRP A 115 -14.53 -21.86 -4.12
N THR A 116 -15.69 -21.79 -4.79
CA THR A 116 -16.49 -22.97 -5.15
C THR A 116 -16.26 -23.35 -6.60
N ARG A 117 -15.70 -24.53 -6.87
CA ARG A 117 -15.47 -25.03 -8.24
C ARG A 117 -16.72 -25.72 -8.80
N ALA A 118 -17.71 -24.92 -9.21
CA ALA A 118 -18.91 -25.40 -9.90
C ALA A 118 -18.89 -24.99 -11.39
N PRO A 119 -19.26 -25.87 -12.34
CA PRO A 119 -19.20 -25.57 -13.77
C PRO A 119 -19.96 -24.31 -14.19
N TRP A 120 -21.11 -24.04 -13.57
CA TRP A 120 -21.95 -22.87 -13.86
C TRP A 120 -21.36 -21.54 -13.35
N LEU A 121 -20.32 -21.59 -12.49
CA LEU A 121 -19.60 -20.39 -12.02
C LEU A 121 -18.36 -20.07 -12.88
N ALA A 122 -17.94 -20.95 -13.78
CA ALA A 122 -16.69 -20.82 -14.53
C ALA A 122 -16.55 -19.45 -15.23
N ALA A 123 -17.64 -18.96 -15.83
CA ALA A 123 -17.66 -17.69 -16.56
C ALA A 123 -17.43 -16.44 -15.69
N VAL A 124 -17.72 -16.51 -14.39
CA VAL A 124 -17.57 -15.36 -13.47
C VAL A 124 -16.36 -15.50 -12.56
N GLN A 125 -15.81 -16.71 -12.43
CA GLN A 125 -14.75 -17.03 -11.48
C GLN A 125 -13.46 -16.25 -11.69
N GLU A 126 -13.09 -16.02 -12.95
CA GLU A 126 -11.92 -15.22 -13.33
C GLU A 126 -12.03 -13.75 -12.94
N HIS A 127 -13.25 -13.25 -12.66
CA HIS A 127 -13.50 -11.85 -12.35
C HIS A 127 -13.83 -11.59 -10.87
N THR A 128 -13.82 -12.62 -10.03
CA THR A 128 -14.27 -12.55 -8.62
C THR A 128 -13.44 -11.62 -7.73
N PHE A 129 -12.18 -11.34 -8.09
CA PHE A 129 -11.29 -10.51 -7.27
C PHE A 129 -11.78 -9.07 -7.13
N THR A 130 -12.30 -8.45 -8.20
CA THR A 130 -12.77 -7.06 -8.15
C THR A 130 -14.04 -6.90 -7.30
N PRO A 131 -15.10 -7.70 -7.50
CA PRO A 131 -16.29 -7.64 -6.65
C PRO A 131 -16.00 -7.80 -5.15
N LEU A 132 -15.04 -8.65 -4.77
CA LEU A 132 -14.60 -8.80 -3.38
C LEU A 132 -14.06 -7.48 -2.80
N TRP A 133 -13.17 -6.81 -3.53
CA TRP A 133 -12.64 -5.52 -3.11
C TRP A 133 -13.68 -4.40 -3.09
N LEU A 134 -14.61 -4.36 -4.04
CA LEU A 134 -15.71 -3.40 -4.00
C LEU A 134 -16.58 -3.60 -2.75
N GLY A 135 -16.90 -4.86 -2.43
CA GLY A 135 -17.57 -5.21 -1.18
C GLY A 135 -16.80 -4.76 0.06
N TYR A 136 -15.49 -5.02 0.09
CA TYR A 136 -14.60 -4.57 1.17
C TYR A 136 -14.59 -3.05 1.35
N ILE A 137 -14.43 -2.28 0.26
CA ILE A 137 -14.44 -0.82 0.28
C ILE A 137 -15.75 -0.30 0.87
N VAL A 138 -16.88 -0.89 0.49
CA VAL A 138 -18.19 -0.56 1.07
C VAL A 138 -18.23 -0.89 2.57
N ILE A 139 -17.77 -2.09 2.97
CA ILE A 139 -17.77 -2.51 4.38
C ILE A 139 -16.93 -1.58 5.25
N VAL A 140 -15.69 -1.24 4.87
CA VAL A 140 -14.82 -0.38 5.69
C VAL A 140 -15.38 1.04 5.83
N ASN A 141 -16.03 1.56 4.77
CA ASN A 141 -16.74 2.84 4.83
C ASN A 141 -18.00 2.76 5.73
N ALA A 142 -18.72 1.63 5.72
CA ALA A 142 -19.87 1.41 6.61
C ALA A 142 -19.45 1.36 8.08
N CYS A 143 -18.36 0.64 8.37
CA CYS A 143 -17.75 0.60 9.68
C CYS A 143 -17.36 2.01 10.14
N THR A 144 -16.72 2.79 9.27
CA THR A 144 -16.30 4.17 9.58
C THR A 144 -17.53 5.06 9.87
N PHE A 145 -18.57 4.95 9.05
CA PHE A 145 -19.81 5.70 9.23
C PHE A 145 -20.55 5.33 10.52
N SER A 146 -20.60 4.04 10.88
CA SER A 146 -21.23 3.60 12.13
C SER A 146 -20.54 4.17 13.38
N ARG A 147 -19.22 4.41 13.29
CA ARG A 147 -18.40 4.90 14.41
C ARG A 147 -18.35 6.41 14.52
N THR A 148 -18.16 7.09 13.40
CA THR A 148 -17.89 8.54 13.37
C THR A 148 -19.08 9.34 12.85
N GLY A 149 -20.08 8.66 12.27
CA GLY A 149 -21.19 9.31 11.60
C GLY A 149 -20.86 9.93 10.24
N ARG A 150 -19.61 9.79 9.78
CA ARG A 150 -19.13 10.26 8.47
C ARG A 150 -18.25 9.19 7.82
N CYS A 151 -18.09 9.25 6.52
CA CYS A 151 -17.14 8.42 5.77
C CYS A 151 -16.81 9.07 4.43
N MET A 152 -15.63 8.80 3.87
CA MET A 152 -15.24 9.33 2.56
C MET A 152 -16.22 9.01 1.44
N MET A 153 -16.85 7.83 1.43
CA MET A 153 -17.77 7.44 0.35
C MET A 153 -18.98 8.37 0.25
N LEU A 154 -19.56 8.77 1.40
CA LEU A 154 -20.73 9.64 1.43
C LEU A 154 -20.37 11.13 1.46
N HIS A 155 -19.24 11.49 2.06
CA HIS A 155 -18.88 12.90 2.30
C HIS A 155 -17.81 13.44 1.34
N ARG A 156 -17.13 12.57 0.60
CA ARG A 156 -16.13 12.92 -0.42
C ARG A 156 -16.25 12.03 -1.66
N PRO A 157 -17.44 11.86 -2.27
CA PRO A 157 -17.65 10.91 -3.37
C PRO A 157 -16.71 11.14 -4.55
N CYS A 158 -16.51 12.40 -4.97
CA CYS A 158 -15.58 12.70 -6.08
C CYS A 158 -14.12 12.34 -5.74
N TYR A 159 -13.72 12.47 -4.47
CA TYR A 159 -12.38 12.05 -4.05
C TYR A 159 -12.26 10.53 -4.13
N VAL A 160 -13.22 9.79 -3.58
CA VAL A 160 -13.24 8.32 -3.67
C VAL A 160 -13.24 7.85 -5.12
N LEU A 161 -14.08 8.44 -5.98
CA LEU A 161 -14.10 8.13 -7.41
C LEU A 161 -12.77 8.42 -8.10
N SER A 162 -12.05 9.48 -7.71
CA SER A 162 -10.70 9.75 -8.24
C SER A 162 -9.63 8.77 -7.76
N LEU A 163 -9.84 8.06 -6.64
CA LEU A 163 -8.89 7.05 -6.16
C LEU A 163 -8.85 5.82 -7.08
N PHE A 164 -9.94 5.46 -7.75
CA PHE A 164 -9.98 4.30 -8.65
C PHE A 164 -9.05 4.42 -9.87
N PRO A 165 -9.14 5.46 -10.71
CA PRO A 165 -8.23 5.62 -11.83
C PRO A 165 -6.78 5.88 -11.37
N LEU A 166 -6.60 6.60 -10.25
CA LEU A 166 -5.26 6.78 -9.66
C LEU A 166 -4.66 5.44 -9.22
N SER A 167 -5.45 4.56 -8.61
CA SER A 167 -5.02 3.23 -8.17
C SER A 167 -4.59 2.36 -9.35
N ALA A 168 -5.36 2.40 -10.45
CA ALA A 168 -5.00 1.68 -11.67
C ALA A 168 -3.64 2.15 -12.22
N ALA A 169 -3.45 3.46 -12.38
CA ALA A 169 -2.18 4.02 -12.86
C ALA A 169 -1.03 3.70 -11.90
N PHE A 170 -1.27 3.80 -10.59
CA PHE A 170 -0.29 3.49 -9.55
C PHE A 170 0.15 2.03 -9.59
N TRP A 171 -0.78 1.08 -9.70
CA TRP A 171 -0.42 -0.34 -9.75
C TRP A 171 0.27 -0.72 -11.06
N TRP A 172 -0.11 -0.11 -12.19
CA TRP A 172 0.62 -0.29 -13.44
C TRP A 172 2.09 0.14 -13.36
N LEU A 173 2.44 1.11 -12.50
CA LEU A 173 3.85 1.43 -12.21
C LEU A 173 4.54 0.30 -11.43
N PHE A 174 3.86 -0.38 -10.52
CA PHE A 174 4.39 -1.57 -9.84
C PHE A 174 4.56 -2.74 -10.79
N GLU A 175 3.59 -3.00 -11.66
CA GLU A 175 3.73 -4.00 -12.74
C GLU A 175 4.90 -3.67 -13.65
N TYR A 176 5.11 -2.39 -13.95
CA TYR A 176 6.28 -1.95 -14.71
C TYR A 176 7.59 -2.25 -13.97
N LEU A 177 7.71 -1.85 -12.69
CA LEU A 177 8.90 -2.10 -11.88
C LEU A 177 9.14 -3.60 -11.65
N ASN A 178 8.07 -4.39 -11.53
CA ASN A 178 8.14 -5.83 -11.39
C ASN A 178 8.74 -6.52 -12.61
N ARG A 179 8.76 -5.90 -13.79
CA ARG A 179 9.42 -6.47 -14.97
C ARG A 179 10.93 -6.62 -14.77
N PHE A 180 11.52 -5.77 -13.93
CA PHE A 180 12.96 -5.76 -13.64
C PHE A 180 13.35 -6.72 -12.52
N VAL A 181 12.44 -6.95 -11.56
CA VAL A 181 12.70 -7.79 -10.39
C VAL A 181 11.99 -9.14 -10.43
N GLN A 182 10.97 -9.31 -11.26
CA GLN A 182 10.15 -10.52 -11.45
C GLN A 182 9.68 -11.20 -10.15
N ASN A 183 9.35 -10.42 -9.11
CA ASN A 183 9.00 -10.95 -7.79
C ASN A 183 7.60 -11.58 -7.73
N TRP A 184 6.70 -11.22 -8.64
CA TRP A 184 5.40 -11.88 -8.78
C TRP A 184 5.05 -12.09 -10.24
N HIS A 185 4.20 -13.08 -10.51
CA HIS A 185 3.72 -13.37 -11.85
C HIS A 185 2.34 -14.00 -11.85
N TYR A 186 1.56 -13.72 -12.88
CA TYR A 186 0.20 -14.24 -13.02
C TYR A 186 0.21 -15.62 -13.69
N VAL A 187 -0.53 -16.55 -13.11
CA VAL A 187 -0.72 -17.89 -13.68
C VAL A 187 -1.90 -17.86 -14.66
N GLY A 188 -1.76 -18.52 -15.81
CA GLY A 188 -2.85 -18.64 -16.79
C GLY A 188 -3.07 -17.43 -17.71
N VAL A 189 -2.12 -16.48 -17.77
CA VAL A 189 -2.22 -15.29 -18.64
C VAL A 189 -1.49 -15.40 -19.98
N GLY A 190 -0.77 -16.50 -20.22
CA GLY A 190 0.10 -16.67 -21.38
C GLY A 190 -0.61 -16.68 -22.75
N GLU A 191 -1.91 -16.97 -22.76
CA GLU A 191 -2.74 -17.01 -23.98
C GLU A 191 -3.49 -15.69 -24.25
N LEU A 192 -3.45 -14.73 -23.32
CA LEU A 192 -4.17 -13.47 -23.45
C LEU A 192 -3.48 -12.53 -24.44
N SER A 193 -4.27 -11.85 -25.26
CA SER A 193 -3.76 -10.73 -26.06
C SER A 193 -3.34 -9.56 -25.15
N SER A 194 -2.44 -8.70 -25.64
CA SER A 194 -1.99 -7.51 -24.90
C SER A 194 -3.15 -6.62 -24.43
N ILE A 195 -4.13 -6.36 -25.30
CA ILE A 195 -5.28 -5.51 -24.99
C ILE A 195 -6.15 -6.18 -23.93
N GLU A 196 -6.40 -7.47 -24.08
CA GLU A 196 -7.21 -8.24 -23.14
C GLU A 196 -6.58 -8.28 -21.74
N TYR A 197 -5.27 -8.49 -21.66
CA TYR A 197 -4.53 -8.42 -20.41
C TYR A 197 -4.68 -7.04 -19.75
N VAL A 198 -4.53 -5.95 -20.50
CA VAL A 198 -4.70 -4.59 -19.95
C VAL A 198 -6.09 -4.40 -19.39
N LEU A 199 -7.13 -4.76 -20.14
CA LEU A 199 -8.52 -4.56 -19.72
C LEU A 199 -8.85 -5.40 -18.48
N ARG A 200 -8.45 -6.68 -18.47
CA ARG A 200 -8.71 -7.60 -17.36
C ARG A 200 -7.95 -7.21 -16.09
N ALA A 201 -6.70 -6.75 -16.21
CA ALA A 201 -5.86 -6.39 -15.07
C ALA A 201 -6.17 -4.98 -14.50
N THR A 202 -6.55 -4.02 -15.35
CA THR A 202 -6.81 -2.63 -14.92
C THR A 202 -7.95 -2.53 -13.90
N ILE A 203 -8.97 -3.37 -14.05
CA ILE A 203 -10.16 -3.36 -13.17
C ILE A 203 -9.78 -3.70 -11.72
N PRO A 204 -9.14 -4.85 -11.39
CA PRO A 204 -8.71 -5.13 -10.03
C PRO A 204 -7.68 -4.13 -9.51
N PHE A 205 -6.76 -3.65 -10.36
CA PHE A 205 -5.76 -2.62 -10.01
C PHE A 205 -6.39 -1.30 -9.55
N SER A 206 -7.61 -0.99 -9.99
CA SER A 206 -8.31 0.23 -9.60
C SER A 206 -8.78 0.23 -8.12
N THR A 207 -8.74 -0.92 -7.44
CA THR A 207 -9.37 -1.06 -6.11
C THR A 207 -8.41 -0.87 -4.92
N VAL A 208 -7.10 -0.84 -5.16
CA VAL A 208 -6.07 -0.88 -4.10
C VAL A 208 -6.07 0.35 -3.22
N ILE A 209 -5.87 1.54 -3.82
CA ILE A 209 -5.81 2.80 -3.07
C ILE A 209 -7.14 3.10 -2.34
N PRO A 210 -8.33 2.98 -2.96
CA PRO A 210 -9.57 3.23 -2.22
C PRO A 210 -9.77 2.26 -1.05
N ALA A 211 -9.33 1.00 -1.17
CA ALA A 211 -9.37 0.06 -0.05
C ALA A 211 -8.42 0.48 1.08
N VAL A 212 -7.14 0.75 0.77
CA VAL A 212 -6.13 1.13 1.77
C VAL A 212 -6.50 2.43 2.48
N ILE A 213 -6.92 3.47 1.75
CA ILE A 213 -7.31 4.75 2.36
C ILE A 213 -8.60 4.61 3.17
N GLY A 214 -9.57 3.81 2.70
CA GLY A 214 -10.79 3.53 3.47
C GLY A 214 -10.52 2.79 4.78
N THR A 215 -9.61 1.82 4.76
CA THR A 215 -9.17 1.11 5.95
C THR A 215 -8.38 2.02 6.89
N ALA A 216 -7.51 2.88 6.34
CA ALA A 216 -6.80 3.88 7.12
C ALA A 216 -7.78 4.81 7.84
N GLU A 217 -8.79 5.34 7.15
CA GLU A 217 -9.84 6.17 7.75
C GLU A 217 -10.58 5.43 8.88
N LEU A 218 -10.95 4.17 8.67
CA LEU A 218 -11.54 3.35 9.72
C LEU A 218 -10.62 3.23 10.94
N LEU A 219 -9.35 2.92 10.75
CA LEU A 219 -8.37 2.75 11.83
C LEU A 219 -8.17 4.04 12.64
N THR A 220 -8.23 5.22 12.01
CA THR A 220 -8.14 6.50 12.75
C THR A 220 -9.27 6.67 13.77
N SER A 221 -10.43 6.03 13.55
CA SER A 221 -11.55 6.05 14.50
C SER A 221 -11.32 5.19 15.75
N TYR A 222 -10.20 4.48 15.85
CA TYR A 222 -9.81 3.67 17.00
C TYR A 222 -8.55 4.26 17.68
N PRO A 223 -8.71 5.15 18.69
CA PRO A 223 -7.57 5.78 19.37
C PRO A 223 -6.57 4.80 20.01
N ALA A 224 -7.00 3.56 20.29
CA ALA A 224 -6.14 2.51 20.82
C ALA A 224 -5.09 2.03 19.80
N VAL A 225 -5.39 2.08 18.50
CA VAL A 225 -4.53 1.56 17.42
C VAL A 225 -3.24 2.36 17.29
N SER A 226 -3.26 3.64 17.64
CA SER A 226 -2.14 4.57 17.49
C SER A 226 -1.81 5.31 18.79
N ALA A 227 -2.22 4.74 19.93
CA ALA A 227 -2.07 5.35 21.24
C ALA A 227 -0.60 5.66 21.59
N GLY A 228 -0.31 6.89 21.98
CA GLY A 228 1.03 7.31 22.40
C GLY A 228 1.98 7.60 21.23
N LEU A 229 1.48 7.52 19.99
CA LEU A 229 2.21 7.89 18.78
C LEU A 229 2.05 9.36 18.41
N GLU A 230 1.12 10.10 19.04
CA GLU A 230 0.98 11.55 18.89
C GLU A 230 2.18 12.35 19.42
N ARG A 231 2.97 11.73 20.32
CA ARG A 231 4.16 12.30 20.97
C ARG A 231 5.21 11.21 21.14
N PHE A 232 5.58 10.58 20.04
CA PHE A 232 6.69 9.65 19.99
C PHE A 232 8.00 10.41 19.73
N THR A 233 8.99 9.77 19.12
CA THR A 233 10.29 10.41 18.86
C THR A 233 10.20 11.34 17.65
N PRO A 234 10.55 12.64 17.78
CA PRO A 234 10.57 13.55 16.65
C PRO A 234 11.70 13.21 15.68
N ILE A 235 11.39 13.09 14.38
CA ILE A 235 12.38 12.88 13.33
C ILE A 235 12.33 14.03 12.31
N HIS A 236 13.47 14.70 12.15
CA HIS A 236 13.63 15.86 11.28
C HIS A 236 14.22 15.48 9.90
N VAL A 237 13.73 14.41 9.27
CA VAL A 237 14.31 13.84 8.04
C VAL A 237 14.38 14.85 6.89
N LEU A 238 13.37 15.73 6.76
CA LEU A 238 13.18 16.61 5.61
C LEU A 238 13.27 18.10 5.96
N ALA A 239 13.80 18.43 7.14
CA ALA A 239 13.91 19.82 7.58
C ALA A 239 15.02 20.59 6.85
N ARG A 240 15.90 19.90 6.11
CA ARG A 240 17.06 20.47 5.43
C ARG A 240 17.08 20.03 3.97
N ASN A 241 17.17 20.99 3.04
CA ASN A 241 17.11 20.73 1.59
C ASN A 241 18.12 19.68 1.10
N TRP A 242 19.33 19.62 1.70
CA TRP A 242 20.34 18.64 1.30
C TRP A 242 19.90 17.19 1.59
N LEU A 243 19.14 16.95 2.66
CA LEU A 243 18.61 15.61 2.97
C LEU A 243 17.59 15.17 1.93
N SER A 244 16.74 16.10 1.46
CA SER A 244 15.77 15.82 0.39
C SER A 244 16.47 15.49 -0.94
N TRP A 245 17.57 16.19 -1.27
CA TRP A 245 18.42 15.83 -2.41
C TRP A 245 19.10 14.47 -2.23
N SER A 246 19.64 14.18 -1.04
CA SER A 246 20.25 12.88 -0.75
C SER A 246 19.26 11.73 -0.89
N LEU A 247 18.03 11.88 -0.37
CA LEU A 247 16.98 10.87 -0.52
C LEU A 247 16.55 10.69 -1.99
N LEU A 248 16.45 11.78 -2.74
CA LEU A 248 16.15 11.72 -4.18
C LEU A 248 17.22 10.92 -4.92
N ILE A 249 18.50 11.21 -4.67
CA ILE A 249 19.64 10.54 -5.31
C ILE A 249 19.70 9.07 -4.89
N LEU A 250 19.63 8.77 -3.59
CA LEU A 250 19.67 7.38 -3.10
C LEU A 250 18.52 6.55 -3.66
N SER A 251 17.32 7.12 -3.73
CA SER A 251 16.17 6.45 -4.32
C SER A 251 16.32 6.26 -5.83
N GLY A 252 16.89 7.24 -6.54
CA GLY A 252 17.19 7.11 -7.96
C GLY A 252 18.23 6.03 -8.23
N LEU A 253 19.33 6.01 -7.47
CA LEU A 253 20.33 4.96 -7.54
C LEU A 253 19.75 3.59 -7.19
N GLY A 254 18.80 3.54 -6.26
CA GLY A 254 18.04 2.34 -5.94
C GLY A 254 17.24 1.79 -7.12
N LEU A 255 16.47 2.66 -7.80
CA LEU A 255 15.70 2.29 -9.00
C LEU A 255 16.59 2.00 -10.21
N LEU A 256 17.77 2.59 -10.30
CA LEU A 256 18.78 2.18 -11.27
C LEU A 256 19.30 0.77 -10.92
N GLY A 257 19.59 0.55 -9.65
CA GLY A 257 20.15 -0.68 -9.12
C GLY A 257 19.23 -1.89 -9.26
N ILE A 258 17.90 -1.75 -9.29
CA ILE A 258 17.01 -2.90 -9.54
C ILE A 258 17.23 -3.52 -10.93
N GLY A 259 17.71 -2.75 -11.92
CA GLY A 259 18.08 -3.28 -13.23
C GLY A 259 19.47 -3.93 -13.26
N LEU A 260 20.33 -3.64 -12.28
CA LEU A 260 21.70 -4.19 -12.17
C LEU A 260 21.75 -5.44 -11.29
N TRP A 261 21.11 -5.39 -10.12
CA TRP A 261 21.16 -6.42 -9.09
C TRP A 261 19.76 -6.73 -8.54
N PRO A 262 18.85 -7.25 -9.38
CA PRO A 262 17.45 -7.45 -9.01
C PRO A 262 17.27 -8.32 -7.76
N ASN A 263 18.09 -9.37 -7.58
CA ASN A 263 17.98 -10.25 -6.41
C ASN A 263 18.24 -9.54 -5.06
N TYR A 264 19.08 -8.52 -5.05
CA TYR A 264 19.46 -7.81 -3.82
C TYR A 264 18.66 -6.53 -3.61
N LEU A 265 18.36 -5.82 -4.70
CA LEU A 265 17.75 -4.49 -4.65
C LEU A 265 16.24 -4.49 -4.87
N PHE A 266 15.61 -5.66 -5.06
CA PHE A 266 14.14 -5.75 -5.16
C PHE A 266 13.35 -5.05 -4.04
N PRO A 267 13.80 -4.95 -2.76
CA PRO A 267 13.04 -4.23 -1.74
C PRO A 267 12.86 -2.75 -2.08
N LEU A 268 13.72 -2.18 -2.94
CA LEU A 268 13.64 -0.79 -3.38
C LEU A 268 12.48 -0.54 -4.33
N VAL A 269 11.85 -1.56 -4.91
CA VAL A 269 10.55 -1.42 -5.59
C VAL A 269 9.48 -0.92 -4.62
N TRP A 270 9.55 -1.34 -3.35
CA TRP A 270 8.57 -1.01 -2.31
C TRP A 270 8.90 0.25 -1.51
N VAL A 271 10.09 0.81 -1.64
CA VAL A 271 10.54 1.98 -0.86
C VAL A 271 10.98 3.14 -1.75
N GLY A 272 11.58 2.85 -2.91
CA GLY A 272 12.10 3.86 -3.83
C GLY A 272 11.04 4.87 -4.29
N PRO A 273 9.92 4.46 -4.90
CA PRO A 273 8.92 5.41 -5.37
C PRO A 273 8.36 6.30 -4.25
N LEU A 274 8.22 5.77 -3.02
CA LEU A 274 7.87 6.57 -1.84
C LEU A 274 8.89 7.69 -1.59
N LEU A 275 10.17 7.34 -1.53
CA LEU A 275 11.25 8.29 -1.25
C LEU A 275 11.38 9.33 -2.36
N LEU A 276 11.16 8.97 -3.63
CA LEU A 276 11.08 9.94 -4.73
C LEU A 276 9.94 10.93 -4.51
N ILE A 277 8.71 10.46 -4.26
CA ILE A 277 7.55 11.34 -4.04
C ILE A 277 7.83 12.31 -2.89
N VAL A 278 8.24 11.77 -1.73
CA VAL A 278 8.52 12.56 -0.53
C VAL A 278 9.65 13.58 -0.77
N SER A 279 10.71 13.20 -1.48
CA SER A 279 11.82 14.10 -1.79
C SER A 279 11.40 15.21 -2.74
N LEU A 280 10.63 14.90 -3.79
CA LEU A 280 10.14 15.87 -4.77
C LEU A 280 9.13 16.85 -4.14
N GLU A 281 8.23 16.37 -3.26
CA GLU A 281 7.34 17.22 -2.49
C GLU A 281 8.13 18.19 -1.59
N SER A 282 9.11 17.66 -0.85
CA SER A 282 9.96 18.46 0.03
C SER A 282 10.77 19.51 -0.74
N LEU A 283 11.39 19.14 -1.87
CA LEU A 283 12.14 20.06 -2.74
C LEU A 283 11.24 21.11 -3.41
N ALA A 284 9.95 20.79 -3.60
CA ALA A 284 8.94 21.75 -4.07
C ALA A 284 8.38 22.64 -2.94
N GLY A 285 8.90 22.53 -1.71
CA GLY A 285 8.43 23.27 -0.54
C GLY A 285 7.04 22.86 -0.06
N GLN A 286 6.57 21.66 -0.46
CA GLN A 286 5.26 21.15 -0.08
C GLN A 286 5.38 20.27 1.18
N PRO A 287 4.37 20.29 2.07
CA PRO A 287 4.30 19.35 3.19
C PRO A 287 4.12 17.92 2.66
N THR A 288 5.00 17.02 3.09
CA THR A 288 4.95 15.58 2.78
C THR A 288 4.14 14.83 3.82
N MET A 289 3.76 13.58 3.51
CA MET A 289 3.16 12.67 4.50
C MET A 289 4.03 12.45 5.75
N LEU A 290 5.34 12.64 5.65
CA LEU A 290 6.28 12.48 6.75
C LEU A 290 6.47 13.76 7.59
N SER A 291 5.89 14.90 7.18
CA SER A 291 6.04 16.17 7.90
C SER A 291 5.62 16.11 9.38
N PRO A 292 4.53 15.41 9.77
CA PRO A 292 4.14 15.28 11.18
C PRO A 292 5.20 14.58 12.05
N LEU A 293 6.10 13.79 11.47
CA LEU A 293 7.19 13.14 12.21
C LEU A 293 8.13 14.14 12.86
N ALA A 294 8.28 15.35 12.31
CA ALA A 294 9.11 16.40 12.91
C ALA A 294 8.59 16.83 14.30
N GLN A 295 7.29 16.68 14.53
CA GLN A 295 6.65 16.97 15.82
C GLN A 295 6.50 15.71 16.70
N GLY A 296 6.99 14.56 16.21
CA GLY A 296 6.83 13.27 16.89
C GLY A 296 5.46 12.63 16.70
N ASP A 297 4.64 13.09 15.75
CA ASP A 297 3.34 12.47 15.43
C ASP A 297 3.50 11.40 14.35
N TRP A 298 3.48 10.14 14.77
CA TRP A 298 3.64 8.96 13.90
C TRP A 298 2.32 8.34 13.48
N ARG A 299 1.18 8.87 13.92
CA ARG A 299 -0.13 8.22 13.73
C ARG A 299 -0.45 8.01 12.27
N GLY A 300 -0.25 9.02 11.42
CA GLY A 300 -0.51 8.93 9.98
C GLY A 300 0.34 7.88 9.27
N VAL A 301 1.63 7.81 9.61
CA VAL A 301 2.58 6.81 9.08
C VAL A 301 2.18 5.41 9.51
N TRP A 302 1.95 5.20 10.80
CA TRP A 302 1.57 3.90 11.35
C TRP A 302 0.23 3.41 10.82
N VAL A 303 -0.78 4.27 10.80
CA VAL A 303 -2.13 3.91 10.33
C VAL A 303 -2.12 3.53 8.85
N ALA A 304 -1.35 4.23 8.01
CA ALA A 304 -1.22 3.87 6.60
C ALA A 304 -0.54 2.51 6.41
N ALA A 305 0.56 2.26 7.13
CA ALA A 305 1.26 0.98 7.10
C ALA A 305 0.36 -0.18 7.57
N LEU A 306 -0.35 0.01 8.68
CA LEU A 306 -1.27 -1.00 9.22
C LEU A 306 -2.47 -1.22 8.30
N ALA A 307 -3.02 -0.17 7.68
CA ALA A 307 -4.12 -0.29 6.73
C ALA A 307 -3.73 -1.16 5.53
N ALA A 308 -2.56 -0.90 4.94
CA ALA A 308 -2.05 -1.71 3.85
C ALA A 308 -1.71 -3.13 4.28
N LEU A 309 -1.22 -3.36 5.50
CA LEU A 309 -0.99 -4.71 6.01
C LEU A 309 -2.32 -5.49 6.14
N ILE A 310 -3.37 -4.86 6.67
CA ILE A 310 -4.71 -5.47 6.76
C ILE A 310 -5.24 -5.76 5.36
N CYS A 311 -5.16 -4.79 4.44
CA CYS A 311 -5.55 -5.01 3.05
C CYS A 311 -4.71 -6.13 2.42
N GLY A 312 -3.40 -6.19 2.67
CA GLY A 312 -2.51 -7.25 2.21
C GLY A 312 -2.93 -8.64 2.70
N LEU A 313 -3.38 -8.77 3.94
CA LEU A 313 -3.93 -10.05 4.43
C LEU A 313 -5.16 -10.50 3.63
N PHE A 314 -6.09 -9.60 3.31
CA PHE A 314 -7.26 -9.91 2.47
C PHE A 314 -6.89 -10.14 1.00
N TRP A 315 -5.90 -9.39 0.51
CA TRP A 315 -5.32 -9.52 -0.83
C TRP A 315 -4.81 -10.95 -1.04
N GLU A 316 -3.99 -11.44 -0.12
CA GLU A 316 -3.42 -12.79 -0.18
C GLU A 316 -4.47 -13.88 0.06
N LEU A 317 -5.41 -13.65 1.00
CA LEU A 317 -6.51 -14.57 1.26
C LEU A 317 -7.38 -14.78 0.01
N TRP A 318 -7.75 -13.71 -0.69
CA TRP A 318 -8.58 -13.81 -1.89
C TRP A 318 -7.80 -14.28 -3.11
N ASN A 319 -6.48 -14.04 -3.17
CA ASN A 319 -5.61 -14.58 -4.22
C ASN A 319 -5.55 -16.12 -4.18
N TRP A 320 -5.33 -16.70 -3.00
CA TRP A 320 -4.98 -18.12 -2.81
C TRP A 320 -5.85 -19.14 -3.55
N LYS A 321 -7.17 -18.93 -3.58
CA LYS A 321 -8.12 -19.83 -4.26
C LYS A 321 -8.82 -19.16 -5.43
N SER A 322 -8.31 -18.04 -5.93
CA SER A 322 -8.83 -17.45 -7.17
C SER A 322 -8.39 -18.27 -8.38
N LEU A 323 -9.23 -18.30 -9.41
CA LEU A 323 -8.88 -19.00 -10.66
C LEU A 323 -7.70 -18.29 -11.34
N ALA A 324 -7.85 -16.99 -11.57
CA ALA A 324 -6.75 -16.09 -11.92
C ALA A 324 -6.10 -15.61 -10.63
N HIS A 325 -4.84 -15.99 -10.40
CA HIS A 325 -4.06 -15.65 -9.23
C HIS A 325 -2.61 -15.37 -9.64
N TRP A 326 -1.84 -14.77 -8.74
CA TRP A 326 -0.40 -14.62 -8.92
C TRP A 326 0.36 -15.41 -7.86
N GLU A 327 1.53 -15.86 -8.26
CA GLU A 327 2.50 -16.52 -7.39
C GLU A 327 3.72 -15.62 -7.19
N TYR A 328 4.37 -15.77 -6.04
CA TYR A 328 5.55 -15.00 -5.69
C TYR A 328 6.84 -15.78 -5.95
N ALA A 329 7.88 -15.08 -6.35
CA ALA A 329 9.25 -15.59 -6.43
C ALA A 329 10.17 -14.55 -5.78
N ILE A 330 10.38 -14.67 -4.47
CA ILE A 330 11.12 -13.66 -3.69
C ILE A 330 12.52 -14.20 -3.36
N PRO A 331 13.59 -13.62 -3.91
CA PRO A 331 14.94 -14.13 -3.70
C PRO A 331 15.29 -14.12 -2.21
N PHE A 332 16.05 -15.13 -1.77
CA PHE A 332 16.52 -15.33 -0.40
C PHE A 332 15.48 -15.59 0.71
N VAL A 333 14.23 -15.13 0.59
CA VAL A 333 13.26 -15.14 1.71
C VAL A 333 11.97 -15.91 1.44
N HIS A 334 11.85 -16.58 0.29
CA HIS A 334 10.66 -17.34 -0.09
C HIS A 334 10.46 -18.63 0.76
N ARG A 335 10.01 -18.46 2.01
CA ARG A 335 9.68 -19.50 3.00
C ARG A 335 8.56 -19.05 3.93
N PHE A 336 7.97 -20.01 4.65
CA PHE A 336 6.88 -19.78 5.62
C PHE A 336 5.70 -19.03 5.00
N GLN A 337 5.22 -19.54 3.87
CA GLN A 337 4.14 -18.91 3.15
C GLN A 337 2.85 -18.93 3.99
N LEU A 338 2.19 -17.78 4.02
CA LEU A 338 0.82 -17.65 4.45
C LEU A 338 0.04 -17.29 3.18
N PHE A 339 -0.83 -18.19 2.73
CA PHE A 339 -1.34 -18.17 1.34
C PHE A 339 -0.16 -18.28 0.34
N GLU A 340 -0.10 -17.46 -0.70
CA GLU A 340 1.01 -17.47 -1.67
C GLU A 340 2.23 -16.67 -1.21
N MET A 341 2.03 -15.71 -0.30
CA MET A 341 3.07 -14.75 0.11
C MET A 341 3.96 -15.33 1.23
N PRO A 342 5.30 -15.28 1.07
CA PRO A 342 6.24 -15.57 2.16
C PRO A 342 6.04 -14.63 3.35
N LEU A 343 6.29 -15.10 4.58
CA LEU A 343 6.05 -14.32 5.79
C LEU A 343 6.71 -12.93 5.77
N LEU A 344 7.99 -12.85 5.36
CA LEU A 344 8.70 -11.56 5.24
C LEU A 344 8.19 -10.69 4.09
N GLY A 345 7.50 -11.27 3.10
CA GLY A 345 6.86 -10.53 2.02
C GLY A 345 5.82 -9.55 2.56
N TYR A 346 5.10 -9.88 3.64
CA TYR A 346 4.13 -8.98 4.25
C TYR A 346 4.73 -7.67 4.77
N ALA A 347 6.03 -7.62 5.05
CA ALA A 347 6.71 -6.38 5.42
C ALA A 347 6.68 -5.34 4.29
N GLY A 348 6.54 -5.77 3.02
CA GLY A 348 6.37 -4.89 1.86
C GLY A 348 5.10 -4.05 1.92
N TYR A 349 4.03 -4.53 2.59
CA TYR A 349 2.81 -3.74 2.76
C TYR A 349 3.00 -2.50 3.66
N LEU A 350 4.01 -2.52 4.55
CA LEU A 350 4.28 -1.40 5.45
C LEU A 350 4.63 -0.12 4.67
N PRO A 351 5.70 -0.08 3.85
CA PRO A 351 5.97 1.10 3.02
C PRO A 351 4.96 1.26 1.87
N PHE A 352 4.31 0.18 1.41
CA PHE A 352 3.26 0.27 0.39
C PHE A 352 2.08 1.14 0.86
N GLY A 353 1.63 1.01 2.11
CA GLY A 353 0.56 1.85 2.64
C GLY A 353 0.90 3.33 2.66
N LEU A 354 2.15 3.66 2.99
CA LEU A 354 2.66 5.03 2.90
C LEU A 354 2.64 5.52 1.46
N GLN A 355 2.99 4.68 0.48
CA GLN A 355 2.93 5.03 -0.94
C GLN A 355 1.50 5.33 -1.40
N CYS A 356 0.51 4.52 -1.01
CA CYS A 356 -0.89 4.78 -1.34
C CYS A 356 -1.36 6.15 -0.84
N VAL A 357 -0.99 6.53 0.38
CA VAL A 357 -1.34 7.85 0.94
C VAL A 357 -0.52 8.96 0.27
N ALA A 358 0.79 8.77 0.08
CA ALA A 358 1.67 9.74 -0.55
C ALA A 358 1.23 10.06 -1.99
N VAL A 359 0.92 9.05 -2.81
CA VAL A 359 0.48 9.27 -4.19
C VAL A 359 -0.89 9.95 -4.26
N ALA A 360 -1.81 9.61 -3.35
CA ALA A 360 -3.11 10.28 -3.26
C ALA A 360 -2.95 11.76 -2.87
N ASN A 361 -2.10 12.08 -1.89
CA ASN A 361 -1.80 13.45 -1.50
C ASN A 361 -1.12 14.22 -2.66
N PHE A 362 -0.12 13.59 -3.29
CA PHE A 362 0.69 14.17 -4.35
C PHE A 362 -0.13 14.51 -5.60
N CYS A 363 -0.99 13.59 -6.04
CA CYS A 363 -1.78 13.76 -7.27
C CYS A 363 -3.09 14.54 -7.05
N LEU A 364 -3.78 14.33 -5.91
CA LEU A 364 -5.15 14.83 -5.72
C LEU A 364 -5.26 16.08 -4.85
N SER A 365 -4.15 16.69 -4.40
CA SER A 365 -4.12 17.94 -3.61
C SER A 365 -4.79 17.88 -2.24
N ARG A 366 -5.10 16.69 -1.73
CA ARG A 366 -5.98 16.54 -0.57
C ARG A 366 -5.27 15.68 0.46
N GLN A 367 -4.83 16.31 1.55
CA GLN A 367 -4.12 15.64 2.62
C GLN A 367 -5.04 14.68 3.38
N PHE A 368 -4.69 13.40 3.39
CA PHE A 368 -5.10 12.46 4.42
C PHE A 368 -4.31 12.80 5.70
N SER A 369 -4.95 13.42 6.70
CA SER A 369 -4.32 13.87 7.96
C SER A 369 -4.40 12.89 9.15
N GLY A 370 -4.86 11.65 8.98
CA GLY A 370 -4.83 10.66 10.07
C GLY A 370 -5.66 10.98 11.33
N GLU A 371 -6.44 12.07 11.30
CA GLU A 371 -7.37 12.51 12.36
C GLU A 371 -8.71 12.85 11.70
N MET A 372 -9.79 12.19 12.10
CA MET A 372 -11.10 12.38 11.47
C MET A 372 -12.03 13.26 12.29
N GLU A 373 -12.19 14.51 11.84
CA GLU A 373 -13.41 15.33 12.01
C GLU A 373 -13.88 15.94 10.66
N TYR A 374 -13.39 15.36 9.55
CA TYR A 374 -13.22 15.89 8.18
C TYR A 374 -12.07 16.91 8.09
N TYR A 375 -10.86 16.47 7.67
CA TYR A 375 -9.67 17.26 7.29
C TYR A 375 -9.88 18.79 7.29
N ARG A 376 -9.67 19.44 8.45
CA ARG A 376 -10.12 20.81 8.84
C ARG A 376 -10.21 21.80 7.67
N GLN A 377 -11.39 22.42 7.51
CA GLN A 377 -11.66 23.52 6.57
C GLN A 377 -10.46 24.48 6.46
N LYS A 378 -10.00 24.78 5.24
CA LYS A 378 -9.24 26.01 5.00
C LYS A 378 -10.14 27.18 5.43
N SER A 379 -9.73 27.90 6.47
CA SER A 379 -10.01 29.33 6.57
C SER A 379 -9.15 30.06 5.55
#